data_AF-A0A7C3EL69-F1
#
_entry.id   AF-A0A7C3EL69-F1
#
_cell.length_a   1.000
_cell.length_b   1.000
_cell.length_c   1.000
_cell.angle_alpha   90.00
_cell.angle_beta   90.00
_cell.angle_gamma   90.00
#
_symmetry.space_group_name_H-M   'P 1'
#
loop_
_entity.id
_entity.type
_entity.pdbx_description
1 polymer ?
#
loop_
_entity_poly.entity_id
_entity_poly.type
_entity_poly.pdbx_seq_one_letter_code
_entity_poly.pdbx_strand_id
1 'polypeptide(L)'
;MTVLSKGLLALAGGLFATAAWAEGTAGLRRPPAGGDVSFDAKSFLIGERRLLLRCGGVHYFRLAPEEWRDRLLQTRLAGFNALETP
;
A
#
# COMPACT_ATOMS: atom_id res chain seq x y z
N MET A 1 32.39 46.50 -12.03
CA MET A 1 32.15 46.41 -10.57
C MET A 1 30.71 45.98 -10.35
N THR A 2 30.54 45.08 -9.38
CA THR A 2 29.29 44.74 -8.67
C THR A 2 28.32 43.74 -9.33
N VAL A 3 28.57 42.48 -8.99
CA VAL A 3 27.62 41.36 -8.93
C VAL A 3 26.54 41.70 -7.90
N LEU A 4 25.24 41.66 -8.27
CA LEU A 4 24.14 41.77 -7.31
C LEU A 4 23.22 40.54 -7.40
N SER A 5 23.42 39.66 -6.43
CA SER A 5 22.57 38.58 -5.93
C SER A 5 21.18 38.37 -6.56
N LYS A 6 21.05 37.34 -7.41
CA LYS A 6 19.78 36.64 -7.69
C LYS A 6 19.68 35.37 -6.84
N GLY A 7 19.65 35.52 -5.52
CA GLY A 7 19.54 34.39 -4.61
C GLY A 7 18.68 34.75 -3.41
N LEU A 8 17.35 34.74 -3.56
CA LEU A 8 16.45 34.64 -2.39
C LEU A 8 14.95 34.31 -2.67
N LEU A 9 14.58 33.61 -3.75
CA LEU A 9 13.17 33.21 -3.93
C LEU A 9 13.03 31.76 -4.36
N ALA A 10 13.30 30.83 -3.45
CA ALA A 10 12.93 29.41 -3.62
C ALA A 10 12.65 28.68 -2.28
N LEU A 11 12.22 29.38 -1.22
CA LEU A 11 11.99 28.77 0.09
C LEU A 11 10.53 28.73 0.57
N ALA A 12 9.55 29.17 -0.23
CA ALA A 12 8.14 29.12 0.17
C ALA A 12 7.35 27.90 -0.35
N GLY A 13 7.92 27.08 -1.25
CA GLY A 13 7.20 25.95 -1.87
C GLY A 13 7.39 24.58 -1.20
N GLY A 14 8.26 24.49 -0.19
CA GLY A 14 8.73 23.19 0.33
C GLY A 14 7.83 22.50 1.37
N LEU A 15 6.90 23.22 2.01
CA LEU A 15 6.16 22.66 3.15
C LEU A 15 4.86 21.92 2.80
N PHE A 16 4.33 22.03 1.58
CA PHE A 16 3.10 21.33 1.20
C PHE A 16 3.35 20.03 0.42
N ALA A 17 4.54 19.84 -0.15
CA ALA A 17 4.84 18.65 -0.95
C ALA A 17 5.13 17.41 -0.09
N THR A 18 5.48 17.52 1.19
CA THR A 18 5.78 16.36 2.04
C THR A 18 4.55 15.75 2.71
N ALA A 19 3.47 16.52 2.90
CA ALA A 19 2.25 16.02 3.55
C ALA A 19 1.42 15.11 2.63
N ALA A 20 1.35 15.43 1.33
CA ALA A 20 0.52 14.70 0.37
C ALA A 20 0.95 13.24 0.12
N TRP A 21 2.23 12.92 0.32
CA TRP A 21 2.76 11.55 0.13
C TRP A 21 2.59 10.67 1.37
N ALA A 22 2.48 11.26 2.56
CA ALA A 22 2.23 10.50 3.79
C ALA A 22 0.78 9.96 3.85
N GLU A 23 -0.16 10.73 3.31
CA GLU A 23 -1.60 10.46 3.36
C GLU A 23 -2.00 9.19 2.59
N GLY A 24 -1.30 8.87 1.49
CA GLY A 24 -1.55 7.67 0.68
C GLY A 24 -1.32 6.35 1.43
N THR A 25 -0.53 6.35 2.51
CA THR A 25 -0.27 5.14 3.32
C THR A 25 -1.13 5.03 4.57
N ALA A 26 -1.78 6.12 4.99
CA ALA A 26 -2.60 6.15 6.20
C ALA A 26 -3.80 5.17 6.14
N GLY A 27 -4.27 4.84 4.93
CA GLY A 27 -5.33 3.85 4.70
C GLY A 27 -4.86 2.39 4.62
N LEU A 28 -3.55 2.14 4.48
CA LEU A 28 -3.00 0.79 4.36
C LEU A 28 -2.95 0.14 5.75
N ARG A 29 -4.09 -0.42 6.18
CA ARG A 29 -4.18 -1.21 7.41
C ARG A 29 -3.04 -2.22 7.49
N ARG A 30 -2.32 -2.22 8.61
CA ARG A 30 -1.31 -3.25 8.93
C ARG A 30 -2.00 -4.62 8.83
N PRO A 31 -1.38 -5.63 8.18
CA PRO A 31 -1.88 -6.99 8.25
C PRO A 31 -1.95 -7.42 9.73
N PRO A 32 -2.90 -8.29 10.12
CA PRO A 32 -2.80 -8.93 11.43
C PRO A 32 -1.38 -9.52 11.58
N ALA A 33 -0.75 -9.30 12.74
CA ALA A 33 0.42 -10.10 13.09
C ALA A 33 -0.06 -11.56 13.04
N GLY A 34 0.68 -12.43 12.34
CA GLY A 34 0.26 -13.82 12.10
C GLY A 34 -0.18 -14.53 13.39
N GLY A 35 -0.98 -15.58 13.25
CA GLY A 35 -1.58 -16.29 14.37
C GLY A 35 -2.48 -17.42 13.88
N ASP A 36 -3.25 -18.00 14.80
CA ASP A 36 -4.22 -19.03 14.48
C ASP A 36 -5.27 -18.53 13.48
N VAL A 37 -5.68 -19.39 12.55
CA VAL A 37 -6.63 -19.06 11.50
C VAL A 37 -7.89 -19.90 11.69
N SER A 38 -8.99 -19.22 12.01
CA SER A 38 -10.30 -19.85 12.18
C SER A 38 -11.38 -19.04 11.46
N PHE A 39 -12.60 -19.57 11.44
CA PHE A 39 -13.75 -18.89 10.86
C PHE A 39 -15.00 -19.22 11.65
N ASP A 40 -15.98 -18.32 11.58
CA ASP A 40 -17.32 -18.57 12.07
C ASP A 40 -18.37 -18.23 11.00
N ALA A 41 -19.65 -18.25 11.38
CA ALA A 41 -20.75 -17.95 10.46
C ALA A 41 -20.72 -16.55 9.83
N LYS A 42 -19.90 -15.62 10.33
CA LYS A 42 -19.84 -14.24 9.83
C LYS A 42 -18.58 -13.97 9.02
N SER A 43 -17.42 -14.47 9.43
CA SER A 43 -16.14 -14.13 8.78
C SER A 43 -14.95 -14.95 9.29
N PHE A 44 -13.78 -14.70 8.71
CA PHE A 44 -12.50 -15.23 9.18
C PHE A 44 -11.98 -14.47 10.41
N LEU A 45 -11.27 -15.19 11.27
CA LEU A 45 -10.46 -14.69 12.37
C LEU A 45 -9.01 -15.10 12.12
N ILE A 46 -8.11 -14.12 12.07
CA ILE A 46 -6.66 -14.35 11.97
C ILE A 46 -6.03 -13.72 13.22
N GLY A 47 -5.51 -14.57 14.11
CA GLY A 47 -5.21 -14.19 15.47
C GLY A 47 -6.47 -13.67 16.18
N GLU A 48 -6.36 -12.53 16.86
CA GLU A 48 -7.50 -11.90 17.56
C GLU A 48 -8.37 -11.02 16.65
N ARG A 49 -8.03 -10.92 15.35
CA ARG A 49 -8.66 -9.96 14.45
C ARG A 49 -9.65 -10.63 13.51
N ARG A 50 -10.85 -10.08 13.50
CA ARG A 50 -11.90 -10.41 12.52
C ARG A 50 -11.68 -9.67 11.20
N LEU A 51 -11.79 -10.38 10.08
CA LEU A 51 -11.69 -9.80 8.75
C LEU A 51 -12.57 -10.49 7.71
N LEU A 52 -13.07 -9.68 6.77
CA LEU A 52 -13.62 -10.17 5.52
C LEU A 52 -12.47 -10.34 4.52
N LEU A 53 -12.29 -11.56 4.01
CA LEU A 53 -11.34 -11.82 2.94
C LEU A 53 -11.90 -11.28 1.62
N ARG A 54 -11.11 -10.44 0.97
CA ARG A 54 -11.36 -9.94 -0.38
C ARG A 54 -10.14 -10.35 -1.20
N CYS A 55 -10.31 -11.44 -1.94
CA CYS A 55 -9.26 -12.07 -2.72
C CYS A 55 -9.30 -11.60 -4.18
N GLY A 56 -8.13 -11.38 -4.77
CA GLY A 56 -7.96 -11.29 -6.21
C GLY A 56 -7.19 -12.50 -6.74
N GLY A 57 -7.46 -12.93 -7.96
CA GLY A 57 -6.71 -14.00 -8.62
C GLY A 57 -5.49 -13.45 -9.35
N VAL A 58 -4.29 -13.93 -9.00
CA VAL A 58 -3.03 -13.60 -9.69
C VAL A 58 -2.27 -14.88 -9.94
N HIS A 59 -2.22 -15.30 -11.20
CA HIS A 59 -1.53 -16.53 -11.58
C HIS A 59 -0.05 -16.20 -11.85
N TYR A 60 0.83 -16.57 -10.92
CA TYR A 60 2.25 -16.17 -10.97
C TYR A 60 2.93 -16.55 -12.30
N PHE A 61 2.56 -17.69 -12.88
CA PHE A 61 3.14 -18.22 -14.12
C PHE A 61 2.73 -17.45 -15.38
N ARG A 62 1.75 -16.52 -15.30
CA ARG A 62 1.35 -15.64 -16.41
C ARG A 62 2.02 -14.28 -16.38
N LEU A 63 2.88 -14.04 -15.39
CA LEU A 63 3.53 -12.75 -15.16
C LEU A 63 5.04 -12.95 -15.08
N ALA A 64 5.79 -12.02 -15.66
CA ALA A 64 7.24 -12.00 -15.44
C ALA A 64 7.52 -11.74 -13.94
N PRO A 65 8.50 -12.41 -13.31
CA PRO A 65 8.81 -12.23 -11.89
C PRO A 65 9.08 -10.77 -11.49
N GLU A 66 9.62 -9.98 -12.41
CA GLU A 66 9.91 -8.56 -12.23
C GLU A 66 8.64 -7.70 -12.08
N GLU A 67 7.51 -8.16 -12.64
CA GLU A 67 6.23 -7.46 -12.60
C GLU A 67 5.41 -7.80 -11.34
N TRP A 68 5.74 -8.87 -10.61
CA TRP A 68 4.94 -9.33 -9.48
C TRP A 68 4.72 -8.21 -8.46
N ARG A 69 5.78 -7.50 -8.10
CA ARG A 69 5.68 -6.40 -7.12
C ARG A 69 4.66 -5.35 -7.53
N ASP A 70 4.68 -4.93 -8.79
CA ASP A 70 3.73 -3.95 -9.32
C ASP A 70 2.30 -4.51 -9.27
N ARG A 71 2.07 -5.74 -9.74
CA ARG A 71 0.73 -6.35 -9.70
C ARG A 71 0.18 -6.53 -8.28
N LEU A 72 1.03 -6.90 -7.32
CA LEU A 72 0.67 -6.99 -5.91
C LEU A 72 0.29 -5.61 -5.34
N LEU A 73 1.00 -4.55 -5.72
CA LEU A 73 0.69 -3.18 -5.31
C LEU A 73 -0.63 -2.70 -5.90
N GLN A 74 -0.86 -2.89 -7.20
CA GLN A 74 -2.13 -2.52 -7.84
C GLN A 74 -3.32 -3.25 -7.20
N THR A 75 -3.15 -4.54 -6.89
CA THR A 75 -4.15 -5.34 -6.17
C THR A 75 -4.47 -4.75 -4.79
N ARG A 76 -3.44 -4.35 -4.03
CA ARG A 76 -3.64 -3.73 -2.72
C ARG A 76 -4.33 -2.37 -2.83
N LEU A 77 -3.98 -1.56 -3.84
CA LEU A 77 -4.62 -0.28 -4.12
C LEU A 77 -6.08 -0.44 -4.54
N ALA A 78 -6.42 -1.53 -5.24
CA ALA A 78 -7.79 -1.91 -5.56
C ALA A 78 -8.61 -2.37 -4.33
N GLY A 79 -7.98 -2.46 -3.15
CA GLY A 79 -8.66 -2.75 -1.88
C GLY A 79 -8.71 -4.24 -1.50
N PHE A 80 -8.11 -5.11 -2.29
CA PHE A 80 -7.94 -6.53 -1.92
C PHE A 80 -6.96 -6.66 -0.76
N ASN A 81 -7.19 -7.66 0.09
CA ASN A 81 -6.35 -7.94 1.26
C ASN A 81 -5.71 -9.34 1.23
N ALA A 82 -6.07 -10.15 0.24
CA ALA A 82 -5.53 -11.47 -0.01
C ALA A 82 -5.46 -11.73 -1.51
N LEU A 83 -4.68 -12.73 -1.88
CA LEU A 83 -4.53 -13.20 -3.24
C LEU A 83 -4.70 -14.72 -3.29
N GLU A 84 -5.31 -15.19 -4.37
CA GLU A 84 -5.29 -16.60 -4.74
C GLU A 84 -4.38 -16.79 -5.96
N THR A 85 -3.62 -17.89 -5.94
CA THR A 85 -2.87 -18.37 -7.09
C THR A 85 -3.02 -19.89 -7.16
N PRO A 86 -3.17 -20.47 -8.35
CA PRO A 86 -2.97 -21.91 -8.57
C PRO A 86 -1.52 -22.31 -8.31
#